data_AF-A0A2M7FE25-F1
#
_entry.id   AF-A0A2M7FE25-F1
#
_cell.length_a   1.000
_cell.length_b   1.000
_cell.length_c   1.000
_cell.angle_alpha   90.00
_cell.angle_beta   90.00
_cell.angle_gamma   90.00
#
_symmetry.space_group_name_H-M   'P 1'
#
loop_
_entity.id
_entity.type
_entity.pdbx_description
1 polymer ?
#
loop_
_entity_poly.entity_id
_entity_poly.type
_entity_poly.pdbx_seq_one_letter_code
_entity_poly.pdbx_strand_id
1 'polypeptide(L)'
;MRNKVIALLKEKLAEHSFIYALWLEGADAHGRADAFSDLDLWIDVEDAYIADAFSALEQILEALGPLDKKVLQPHDGEEIFQCFYHIKGSSPFLLLDVCIQKHSRNITFNESNTDERICVLFDKATVLRFSKGSAADATYIKQCIQDIAAAFSVYRPKVEKHLRRGHFLSALQAYHHYVLEPLVTLMRLAVDPSKKDFYLKHVENDLPQSDRDLLTKLFTPGTLHELEYMLDEAAQELYKRIEKFK
;
A
#
# COMPACT_ATOMS: atom_id res chain seq x y z
N MET A 1 14.21 11.90 -15.90
CA MET A 1 13.87 12.89 -14.86
C MET A 1 14.07 12.31 -13.46
N ARG A 2 13.41 11.20 -13.09
CA ARG A 2 13.54 10.48 -11.80
C ARG A 2 14.95 10.47 -11.18
N ASN A 3 15.93 9.87 -11.85
CA ASN A 3 17.29 9.77 -11.29
C ASN A 3 17.96 11.13 -11.05
N LYS A 4 17.61 12.15 -11.83
CA LYS A 4 18.10 13.52 -11.61
C LYS A 4 17.48 14.12 -10.34
N VAL A 5 16.18 13.92 -10.12
CA VAL A 5 15.48 14.32 -8.89
C VAL A 5 16.15 13.65 -7.68
N ILE A 6 16.28 12.32 -7.69
CA ILE A 6 16.87 11.56 -6.59
C ILE A 6 18.30 12.03 -6.29
N ALA A 7 19.15 12.16 -7.32
CA ALA A 7 20.54 12.59 -7.14
C ALA A 7 20.64 14.01 -6.57
N LEU A 8 19.85 14.94 -7.09
CA LEU A 8 19.87 16.34 -6.66
C LEU A 8 19.34 16.49 -5.24
N LEU A 9 18.23 15.81 -4.90
CA LEU A 9 17.69 15.79 -3.54
C LEU A 9 18.68 15.20 -2.55
N LYS A 10 19.31 14.07 -2.88
CA LYS A 10 20.33 13.44 -2.05
C LYS A 10 21.49 14.38 -1.76
N GLU A 11 22.01 15.07 -2.77
CA GLU A 11 23.13 15.99 -2.61
C GLU A 11 22.73 17.21 -1.78
N LYS A 12 21.66 17.91 -2.17
CA LYS A 12 21.31 19.23 -1.62
C LYS A 12 20.66 19.14 -0.25
N LEU A 13 19.77 18.18 0.00
CA LEU A 13 19.15 18.03 1.31
C LEU A 13 20.15 17.59 2.39
N ALA A 14 21.23 16.88 2.01
CA ALA A 14 22.26 16.48 2.96
C ALA A 14 23.05 17.68 3.54
N GLU A 15 23.11 18.81 2.82
CA GLU A 15 23.79 20.04 3.24
C GLU A 15 23.07 20.74 4.42
N HIS A 16 21.77 20.50 4.60
CA HIS A 16 20.98 21.10 5.68
C HIS A 16 21.19 20.36 7.01
N SER A 17 21.61 21.07 8.06
CA SER A 17 21.88 20.48 9.38
C SER A 17 20.63 19.97 10.10
N PHE A 18 19.45 20.50 9.76
CA PHE A 18 18.16 20.14 10.35
C PHE A 18 17.47 18.96 9.63
N ILE A 19 18.06 18.41 8.57
CA ILE A 19 17.58 17.22 7.88
C ILE A 19 18.50 16.07 8.24
N TYR A 20 17.98 15.02 8.87
CA TYR A 20 18.80 13.96 9.44
C TYR A 20 18.89 12.72 8.55
N ALA A 21 17.82 12.37 7.84
CA ALA A 21 17.81 11.22 6.94
C ALA A 21 16.94 11.47 5.71
N LEU A 22 17.26 10.75 4.64
CA LEU A 22 16.48 10.68 3.41
C LEU A 22 16.49 9.25 2.89
N TRP A 23 15.32 8.70 2.61
CA TRP A 23 15.16 7.37 2.02
C TRP A 23 14.02 7.33 1.02
N LEU A 24 14.02 6.28 0.20
CA LEU A 24 12.92 5.94 -0.70
C LEU A 24 12.18 4.72 -0.17
N GLU A 25 10.87 4.71 -0.38
CA GLU A 25 10.01 3.54 -0.16
C GLU A 25 9.49 3.00 -1.50
N GLY A 26 8.40 2.23 -1.46
CA GLY A 26 7.67 1.83 -2.65
C GLY A 26 8.52 1.11 -3.71
N ALA A 27 8.32 1.45 -4.98
CA ALA A 27 8.90 0.72 -6.09
C ALA A 27 10.45 0.77 -6.11
N ASP A 28 11.08 1.88 -5.68
CA ASP A 28 12.54 1.99 -5.63
C ASP A 28 13.14 1.07 -4.58
N ALA A 29 12.54 1.04 -3.37
CA ALA A 29 13.03 0.17 -2.30
C ALA A 29 12.99 -1.32 -2.65
N HIS A 30 12.08 -1.70 -3.53
CA HIS A 30 11.93 -3.08 -4.00
C HIS A 30 12.66 -3.38 -5.31
N GLY A 31 13.32 -2.40 -5.94
CA GLY A 31 13.97 -2.58 -7.25
C GLY A 31 12.96 -2.85 -8.38
N ARG A 32 11.73 -2.36 -8.25
CA ARG A 32 10.61 -2.55 -9.20
C ARG A 32 10.22 -1.28 -9.95
N ALA A 33 10.92 -0.17 -9.71
CA ALA A 33 10.62 1.10 -10.36
C ALA A 33 10.75 1.02 -11.89
N ASP A 34 9.75 1.54 -12.59
CA ASP A 34 9.64 1.57 -14.04
C ASP A 34 9.17 2.95 -14.57
N ALA A 35 8.77 3.02 -15.84
CA ALA A 35 8.31 4.26 -16.47
C ALA A 35 6.95 4.78 -15.94
N PHE A 36 6.21 3.95 -15.21
CA PHE A 36 4.88 4.23 -14.66
C PHE A 36 4.92 4.45 -13.15
N SER A 37 6.10 4.36 -12.54
CA SER A 37 6.27 4.52 -11.09
C SER A 37 6.34 6.00 -10.70
N ASP A 38 5.62 6.35 -9.64
CA ASP A 38 5.83 7.53 -8.81
C ASP A 38 7.09 7.37 -7.95
N LEU A 39 7.44 8.37 -7.16
CA LEU A 39 8.61 8.38 -6.28
C LEU A 39 8.19 8.65 -4.84
N ASP A 40 8.25 7.61 -4.00
CA ASP A 40 7.99 7.68 -2.56
C ASP A 40 9.24 8.15 -1.80
N LEU A 41 9.23 9.40 -1.35
CA LEU A 41 10.32 10.06 -0.63
C LEU A 41 9.95 10.26 0.83
N TRP A 42 10.89 9.92 1.70
CA TRP A 42 10.78 10.23 3.12
C TRP A 42 11.98 11.03 3.61
N ILE A 43 11.69 12.04 4.45
CA ILE A 43 12.67 12.96 5.02
C ILE A 43 12.46 13.01 6.53
N ASP A 44 13.52 12.78 7.29
CA ASP A 44 13.54 13.00 8.74
C ASP A 44 14.11 14.39 9.06
N VAL A 45 13.36 15.19 9.80
CA VAL A 45 13.63 16.62 10.00
C VAL A 45 13.47 16.99 11.46
N GLU A 46 14.36 17.86 11.95
CA GLU A 46 14.24 18.50 13.26
C GLU A 46 12.86 19.16 13.43
N ASP A 47 12.21 18.94 14.57
CA ASP A 47 10.78 19.19 14.76
C ASP A 47 10.34 20.63 14.42
N ALA A 48 11.23 21.60 14.68
CA ALA A 48 10.98 23.02 14.46
C ALA A 48 11.14 23.47 12.99
N TYR A 49 11.68 22.62 12.11
CA TYR A 49 12.12 22.98 10.75
C TYR A 49 11.32 22.32 9.63
N ILE A 50 10.12 21.78 9.93
CA ILE A 50 9.25 21.15 8.92
C ILE A 50 8.96 22.08 7.74
N ALA A 51 8.61 23.34 8.02
CA ALA A 51 8.33 24.32 6.98
C ALA A 51 9.57 24.68 6.15
N ASP A 52 10.73 24.83 6.81
CA ASP A 52 12.01 25.09 6.15
C ASP A 52 12.44 23.93 5.25
N ALA A 53 12.19 22.69 5.67
CA ALA A 53 12.48 21.50 4.87
C ALA A 53 11.63 21.44 3.59
N PHE A 54 10.33 21.77 3.66
CA PHE A 54 9.50 21.91 2.45
C PHE A 54 10.01 23.03 1.55
N SER A 55 10.36 24.18 2.11
CA SER A 55 10.92 25.30 1.33
C SER A 55 12.22 24.92 0.61
N ALA A 56 13.14 24.26 1.30
CA ALA A 56 14.40 23.78 0.73
C ALA A 56 14.15 22.74 -0.38
N LEU A 57 13.28 21.77 -0.13
CA LEU A 57 12.86 20.77 -1.10
C LEU A 57 12.30 21.43 -2.38
N GLU A 58 11.34 22.35 -2.23
CA GLU A 58 10.68 23.02 -3.35
C GLU A 58 11.69 23.80 -4.20
N GLN A 59 12.60 24.54 -3.58
CA GLN A 59 13.67 25.25 -4.29
C GLN A 59 14.55 24.29 -5.11
N ILE A 60 14.87 23.12 -4.55
CA ILE A 60 15.65 22.09 -5.25
C ILE A 60 14.88 21.53 -6.44
N LEU A 61 13.58 21.24 -6.26
CA LEU A 61 12.74 20.71 -7.34
C LEU A 61 12.53 21.76 -8.46
N GLU A 62 12.35 23.02 -8.11
CA GLU A 62 12.17 24.13 -9.05
C GLU A 62 13.42 24.37 -9.92
N ALA A 63 14.61 24.00 -9.44
CA ALA A 63 15.84 24.02 -10.24
C ALA A 63 15.81 23.01 -11.41
N LEU A 64 14.94 21.98 -11.35
CA LEU A 64 14.75 21.00 -12.43
C LEU A 64 13.62 21.40 -13.39
N GLY A 65 12.71 22.27 -12.97
CA GLY A 65 11.61 22.81 -13.76
C GLY A 65 10.47 23.33 -12.88
N PRO A 66 9.53 24.11 -13.45
CA PRO A 66 8.40 24.65 -12.68
C PRO A 66 7.53 23.55 -12.07
N LEU A 67 7.13 23.72 -10.81
CA LEU A 67 6.14 22.87 -10.18
C LEU A 67 4.75 23.21 -10.72
N ASP A 68 4.07 22.25 -11.33
CA ASP A 68 2.68 22.40 -11.81
C ASP A 68 1.66 21.65 -10.94
N LYS A 69 2.13 20.86 -9.96
CA LYS A 69 1.33 20.35 -8.85
C LYS A 69 2.07 20.50 -7.52
N LYS A 70 1.31 20.92 -6.52
CA LYS A 70 1.65 20.93 -5.10
C LYS A 70 0.36 20.68 -4.33
N VAL A 71 0.20 19.48 -3.78
CA VAL A 71 -1.02 19.08 -3.08
C VAL A 71 -0.65 18.59 -1.70
N LEU A 72 -0.99 19.38 -0.69
CA LEU A 72 -0.84 18.99 0.71
C LEU A 72 -1.88 17.91 1.04
N GLN A 73 -1.41 16.78 1.54
CA GLN A 73 -2.26 15.69 2.00
C GLN A 73 -2.45 15.85 3.52
N PRO A 74 -3.70 15.98 4.00
CA PRO A 74 -3.95 15.99 5.44
C PRO A 74 -3.64 14.62 6.04
N HIS A 75 -3.03 14.64 7.22
CA HIS A 75 -2.83 13.48 8.09
C HIS A 75 -3.49 13.69 9.44
N ASP A 76 -3.89 12.58 10.05
CA ASP A 76 -4.24 12.55 11.46
C ASP A 76 -2.93 12.60 12.29
N GLY A 77 -2.80 13.62 13.15
CA GLY A 77 -1.62 13.82 13.99
C GLY A 77 -0.69 14.94 13.51
N GLU A 78 0.37 15.20 14.29
CA GLU A 78 1.27 16.34 14.08
C GLU A 78 2.72 15.92 13.77
N GLU A 79 2.95 14.63 13.48
CA GLU A 79 4.30 14.05 13.35
C GLU A 79 4.71 13.77 11.91
N ILE A 80 3.76 13.68 10.97
CA ILE A 80 3.99 13.39 9.56
C ILE A 80 3.27 14.45 8.71
N PHE A 81 3.97 14.92 7.68
CA PHE A 81 3.47 15.91 6.74
C PHE A 81 3.74 15.39 5.32
N GLN A 82 2.70 15.24 4.52
CA GLN A 82 2.82 14.71 3.16
C GLN A 82 2.41 15.76 2.14
N CYS A 83 3.20 15.90 1.08
CA CYS A 83 2.88 16.76 -0.03
C CYS A 83 3.24 16.07 -1.36
N PHE A 84 2.30 16.08 -2.29
CA PHE A 84 2.52 15.57 -3.64
C PHE A 84 3.01 16.70 -4.56
N TYR A 85 4.12 16.47 -5.25
CA TYR A 85 4.66 17.38 -6.23
C TYR A 85 4.68 16.76 -7.63
N HIS A 86 4.62 17.60 -8.65
CA HIS A 86 4.94 17.22 -10.02
C HIS A 86 5.71 18.36 -10.69
N ILE A 87 6.73 18.00 -11.45
CA ILE A 87 7.56 18.94 -12.21
C ILE A 87 7.02 18.98 -13.64
N LYS A 88 6.69 20.17 -14.12
CA LYS A 88 6.16 20.40 -15.46
C LYS A 88 7.11 19.85 -16.53
N GLY A 89 6.56 19.09 -17.47
CA GLY A 89 7.32 18.45 -18.54
C GLY A 89 8.01 17.14 -18.15
N SER A 90 7.83 16.68 -16.91
CA SER A 90 8.15 15.31 -16.53
C SER A 90 7.01 14.33 -16.89
N SER A 91 7.23 13.03 -16.68
CA SER A 91 6.21 12.01 -16.93
C SER A 91 5.01 12.25 -16.01
N PRO A 92 3.76 12.16 -16.47
CA PRO A 92 2.59 12.32 -15.59
C PRO A 92 2.51 11.26 -14.50
N PHE A 93 3.22 10.15 -14.65
CA PHE A 93 3.34 9.08 -13.65
C PHE A 93 4.45 9.34 -12.62
N LEU A 94 5.38 10.26 -12.90
CA LEU A 94 6.42 10.67 -11.94
C LEU A 94 5.85 11.70 -10.97
N LEU A 95 4.87 11.29 -10.18
CA LEU A 95 4.45 12.04 -9.00
C LEU A 95 5.52 11.87 -7.93
N LEU A 96 5.84 12.94 -7.22
CA LEU A 96 6.74 12.89 -6.07
C LEU A 96 5.85 12.87 -4.82
N ASP A 97 5.72 11.70 -4.21
CA ASP A 97 5.07 11.55 -2.91
C ASP A 97 6.11 11.84 -1.83
N VAL A 98 6.01 13.00 -1.19
CA VAL A 98 7.01 13.44 -0.20
C VAL A 98 6.39 13.46 1.18
N CYS A 99 6.87 12.56 2.03
CA CYS A 99 6.61 12.53 3.47
C CYS A 99 7.77 13.16 4.24
N ILE A 100 7.48 14.16 5.06
CA ILE A 100 8.39 14.72 6.06
C ILE A 100 7.90 14.29 7.44
N GLN A 101 8.77 13.69 8.24
CA GLN A 101 8.47 13.37 9.63
C GLN A 101 9.28 14.24 10.59
N LYS A 102 8.69 14.50 11.76
CA LYS A 102 9.40 15.01 12.93
C LYS A 102 10.41 13.98 13.42
N HIS A 103 11.60 14.44 13.78
CA HIS A 103 12.65 13.61 14.36
C HIS A 103 12.19 12.91 15.65
N SER A 104 11.31 13.55 16.43
CA SER A 104 10.74 12.96 17.64
C SER A 104 9.88 11.71 17.43
N ARG A 105 9.35 11.47 16.21
CA ARG A 105 8.45 10.35 15.88
C ARG A 105 9.08 8.96 16.07
N ASN A 106 10.42 8.87 16.13
CA ASN A 106 11.16 7.63 16.38
C ASN A 106 10.67 6.41 15.57
N ILE A 107 11.29 6.16 14.42
CA ILE A 107 10.92 5.01 13.57
C ILE A 107 11.81 3.78 13.82
N THR A 108 11.24 2.61 13.57
CA THR A 108 11.96 1.32 13.50
C THR A 108 11.25 0.45 12.48
N PHE A 109 11.97 0.02 11.46
CA PHE A 109 11.48 -0.86 10.40
C PHE A 109 11.60 -2.33 10.82
N ASN A 110 10.67 -3.14 10.38
CA ASN A 110 10.66 -4.57 10.58
C ASN A 110 11.32 -5.28 9.39
N GLU A 111 12.50 -5.85 9.59
CA GLU A 111 13.23 -6.61 8.56
C GLU A 111 12.45 -7.83 8.05
N SER A 112 11.55 -8.37 8.87
CA SER A 112 10.69 -9.50 8.52
C SER A 112 9.48 -9.07 7.69
N ASN A 113 9.13 -7.78 7.66
CA ASN A 113 8.05 -7.25 6.84
C ASN A 113 8.61 -6.80 5.50
N THR A 114 8.27 -7.53 4.43
CA THR A 114 8.82 -7.25 3.10
C THR A 114 8.41 -5.89 2.55
N ASP A 115 7.27 -5.35 2.99
CA ASP A 115 6.78 -4.03 2.55
C ASP A 115 7.43 -2.85 3.29
N GLU A 116 8.06 -3.09 4.44
CA GLU A 116 8.81 -2.05 5.18
C GLU A 116 10.24 -1.87 4.66
N ARG A 117 10.53 -2.42 3.48
CA ARG A 117 11.82 -2.24 2.83
C ARG A 117 12.00 -0.80 2.41
N ILE A 118 13.20 -0.27 2.64
CA ILE A 118 13.59 1.09 2.26
C ILE A 118 14.89 1.11 1.44
N CYS A 119 15.07 2.15 0.63
CA CYS A 119 16.34 2.48 -0.02
C CYS A 119 16.92 3.74 0.62
N VAL A 120 17.96 3.59 1.45
CA VAL A 120 18.60 4.71 2.14
C VAL A 120 19.42 5.56 1.18
N LEU A 121 19.13 6.86 1.10
CA LEU A 121 19.93 7.82 0.34
C LEU A 121 21.03 8.43 1.22
N PHE A 122 20.69 8.84 2.45
CA PHE A 122 21.63 9.16 3.53
C PHE A 122 20.94 9.03 4.91
N ASP A 123 21.75 8.84 5.96
CA ASP A 123 21.33 8.88 7.36
C ASP A 123 22.48 9.44 8.21
N LYS A 124 22.30 10.65 8.76
CA LYS A 124 23.31 11.39 9.52
C LYS A 124 23.17 11.22 11.03
N ALA A 125 22.02 10.73 11.50
CA ALA A 125 21.70 10.65 12.93
C ALA A 125 21.30 9.24 13.40
N THR A 126 21.51 8.21 12.56
CA THR A 126 21.06 6.83 12.84
C THR A 126 19.56 6.77 13.09
N VAL A 127 18.81 7.52 12.28
CA VAL A 127 17.35 7.58 12.33
C VAL A 127 16.76 6.23 11.93
N LEU A 128 17.35 5.60 10.91
CA LEU A 128 16.81 4.42 10.26
C LEU A 128 17.24 3.17 11.01
N ARG A 129 16.40 2.76 11.97
CA ARG A 129 16.62 1.56 12.79
C ARG A 129 15.84 0.38 12.24
N PHE A 130 16.41 -0.80 12.37
CA PHE A 130 15.81 -2.05 11.92
C PHE A 130 15.69 -3.03 13.10
N SER A 131 14.59 -3.76 13.12
CA SER A 131 14.33 -4.82 14.08
C SER A 131 13.92 -6.08 13.35
N LYS A 132 14.37 -7.23 13.84
CA LYS A 132 13.81 -8.52 13.45
C LYS A 132 12.47 -8.66 14.16
N GLY A 133 11.41 -8.12 13.56
CA GLY A 133 10.06 -8.33 14.08
C GLY A 133 9.74 -9.83 14.11
N SER A 134 8.76 -10.20 14.93
CA SER A 134 8.23 -11.55 14.95
C SER A 134 7.37 -11.80 13.72
N ALA A 135 7.46 -12.99 13.14
CA ALA A 135 6.45 -13.46 12.19
C ALA A 135 5.05 -13.36 12.81
N ALA A 136 4.02 -13.22 11.97
CA ALA A 136 2.64 -13.18 12.44
C ALA A 136 2.33 -14.42 13.29
N ASP A 137 1.71 -14.19 14.45
CA ASP A 137 1.36 -15.24 15.39
C ASP A 137 0.39 -16.23 14.74
N ALA A 138 0.71 -17.52 14.78
CA ALA A 138 -0.16 -18.58 14.25
C ALA A 138 -1.55 -18.57 14.91
N THR A 139 -1.64 -18.18 16.18
CA THR A 139 -2.90 -18.00 16.91
C THR A 139 -3.72 -16.87 16.30
N TYR A 140 -3.07 -15.76 15.96
CA TYR A 140 -3.70 -14.62 15.30
C TYR A 140 -4.24 -15.00 13.91
N ILE A 141 -3.43 -15.67 13.08
CA ILE A 141 -3.84 -16.13 11.75
C ILE A 141 -5.06 -17.06 11.86
N LYS A 142 -5.03 -18.00 12.81
CA LYS A 142 -6.14 -18.92 13.06
C LYS A 142 -7.42 -18.18 13.47
N GLN A 143 -7.31 -17.17 14.33
CA GLN A 143 -8.46 -16.35 14.72
C GLN A 143 -9.05 -15.60 13.52
N CYS A 144 -8.22 -14.97 12.68
CA CYS A 144 -8.69 -14.29 11.48
C CYS A 144 -9.47 -15.23 10.54
N ILE A 145 -8.99 -16.46 10.36
CA ILE A 145 -9.66 -17.45 9.53
C ILE A 145 -11.00 -17.87 10.12
N GLN A 146 -11.09 -18.04 11.45
CA GLN A 146 -12.34 -18.33 12.14
C GLN A 146 -13.36 -17.20 11.99
N ASP A 147 -12.90 -15.95 12.13
CA ASP A 147 -13.75 -14.77 11.97
C ASP A 147 -14.28 -14.65 10.53
N ILE A 148 -13.43 -14.90 9.54
CA ILE A 148 -13.81 -14.95 8.12
C ILE A 148 -14.87 -16.04 7.89
N ALA A 149 -14.65 -17.24 8.40
CA ALA A 149 -15.60 -18.35 8.24
C ALA A 149 -16.97 -18.03 8.86
N ALA A 150 -16.97 -17.46 10.07
CA ALA A 150 -18.18 -17.05 10.76
C ALA A 150 -18.90 -15.93 10.00
N ALA A 151 -18.20 -14.87 9.60
CA ALA A 151 -18.75 -13.76 8.85
C ALA A 151 -19.35 -14.19 7.51
N PHE A 152 -18.65 -15.05 6.75
CA PHE A 152 -19.12 -15.55 5.46
C PHE A 152 -20.46 -16.28 5.57
N SER A 153 -20.61 -17.12 6.61
CA SER A 153 -21.86 -17.86 6.86
C SER A 153 -23.07 -16.95 7.10
N VAL A 154 -22.84 -15.77 7.69
CA VAL A 154 -23.88 -14.78 8.01
C VAL A 154 -24.15 -13.85 6.83
N TYR A 155 -23.12 -13.51 6.05
CA TYR A 155 -23.22 -12.45 5.04
C TYR A 155 -23.47 -12.93 3.62
N ARG A 156 -23.18 -14.20 3.27
CA ARG A 156 -23.57 -14.77 1.97
C ARG A 156 -25.07 -14.55 1.63
N PRO A 157 -26.03 -14.76 2.57
CA PRO A 157 -27.45 -14.47 2.32
C PRO A 157 -27.75 -13.01 1.94
N LYS A 158 -26.87 -12.05 2.30
CA LYS A 158 -27.01 -10.66 1.88
C LYS A 158 -26.75 -10.47 0.38
N VAL A 159 -25.95 -11.31 -0.26
CA VAL A 159 -25.78 -11.31 -1.71
C VAL A 159 -26.99 -11.96 -2.37
N GLU A 160 -27.38 -13.14 -1.89
CA GLU A 160 -28.49 -13.94 -2.42
C GLU A 160 -29.82 -13.19 -2.42
N LYS A 161 -30.12 -12.42 -1.36
CA LYS A 161 -31.35 -11.62 -1.31
C LYS A 161 -31.41 -10.58 -2.43
N HIS A 162 -30.26 -10.02 -2.85
CA HIS A 162 -30.19 -9.01 -3.91
C HIS A 162 -30.25 -9.66 -5.29
N LEU A 163 -29.63 -10.83 -5.46
CA LEU A 163 -29.75 -11.66 -6.66
C LEU A 163 -31.22 -12.03 -6.93
N ARG A 164 -31.92 -12.55 -5.92
CA ARG A 164 -33.35 -12.93 -6.01
C ARG A 164 -34.29 -11.76 -6.33
N ARG A 165 -33.89 -10.53 -5.98
CA ARG A 165 -34.65 -9.31 -6.29
C ARG A 165 -34.33 -8.75 -7.68
N GLY A 166 -33.34 -9.31 -8.38
CA GLY A 166 -32.85 -8.76 -9.64
C GLY A 166 -32.09 -7.44 -9.50
N HIS A 167 -31.58 -7.13 -8.30
CA HIS A 167 -30.88 -5.87 -8.04
C HIS A 167 -29.38 -6.03 -8.28
N PHE A 168 -28.95 -5.96 -9.54
CA PHE A 168 -27.56 -6.23 -9.93
C PHE A 168 -26.53 -5.41 -9.14
N LEU A 169 -26.67 -4.08 -9.09
CA LEU A 169 -25.69 -3.23 -8.40
C LEU A 169 -25.61 -3.51 -6.89
N SER A 170 -26.75 -3.77 -6.24
CA SER A 170 -26.75 -4.14 -4.82
C SER A 170 -26.16 -5.53 -4.58
N ALA A 171 -26.41 -6.47 -5.49
CA ALA A 171 -25.81 -7.80 -5.43
C ALA A 171 -24.29 -7.73 -5.63
N LEU A 172 -23.83 -6.94 -6.61
CA LEU A 172 -22.43 -6.72 -6.91
C LEU A 172 -21.70 -6.09 -5.71
N GLN A 173 -22.24 -5.00 -5.15
CA GLN A 173 -21.67 -4.38 -3.95
C GLN A 173 -21.55 -5.38 -2.79
N ALA A 174 -22.62 -6.13 -2.50
CA ALA A 174 -22.62 -7.12 -1.43
C ALA A 174 -21.63 -8.26 -1.72
N TYR A 175 -21.48 -8.67 -2.98
CA TYR A 175 -20.54 -9.70 -3.39
C TYR A 175 -19.08 -9.28 -3.20
N HIS A 176 -18.70 -8.08 -3.63
CA HIS A 176 -17.35 -7.55 -3.40
C HIS A 176 -16.99 -7.54 -1.91
N HIS A 177 -17.88 -7.00 -1.09
CA HIS A 177 -17.62 -6.80 0.33
C HIS A 177 -17.71 -8.09 1.17
N TYR A 178 -18.70 -8.95 0.91
CA TYR A 178 -18.96 -10.11 1.76
C TYR A 178 -18.39 -11.43 1.23
N VAL A 179 -17.85 -11.45 0.01
CA VAL A 179 -17.34 -12.67 -0.63
C VAL A 179 -15.91 -12.48 -1.13
N LEU A 180 -15.67 -11.46 -1.96
CA LEU A 180 -14.35 -11.26 -2.56
C LEU A 180 -13.32 -10.72 -1.56
N GLU A 181 -13.67 -9.73 -0.74
CA GLU A 181 -12.80 -9.23 0.34
C GLU A 181 -12.31 -10.36 1.26
N PRO A 182 -13.17 -11.19 1.87
CA PRO A 182 -12.72 -12.30 2.70
C PRO A 182 -11.86 -13.33 1.96
N LEU A 183 -12.20 -13.64 0.69
CA LEU A 183 -11.42 -14.58 -0.12
C LEU A 183 -10.00 -14.04 -0.38
N VAL A 184 -9.89 -12.76 -0.75
CA VAL A 184 -8.60 -12.11 -0.97
C VAL A 184 -7.81 -12.05 0.34
N THR A 185 -8.44 -11.75 1.48
CA THR A 185 -7.76 -11.79 2.79
C THR A 185 -7.21 -13.18 3.10
N LEU A 186 -7.95 -14.27 2.83
CA LEU A 186 -7.43 -15.63 3.00
C LEU A 186 -6.24 -15.93 2.07
N MET A 187 -6.28 -15.47 0.82
CA MET A 187 -5.15 -15.58 -0.11
C MET A 187 -3.92 -14.84 0.41
N ARG A 188 -4.11 -13.64 0.96
CA ARG A 188 -3.02 -12.85 1.56
C ARG A 188 -2.42 -13.52 2.78
N LEU A 189 -3.25 -13.98 3.71
CA LEU A 189 -2.79 -14.70 4.90
C LEU A 189 -1.96 -15.95 4.57
N ALA A 190 -2.24 -16.61 3.44
CA ALA A 190 -1.48 -17.77 2.98
C ALA A 190 -0.07 -17.42 2.46
N VAL A 191 0.11 -16.20 1.94
CA VAL A 191 1.36 -15.77 1.30
C VAL A 191 2.19 -14.89 2.24
N ASP A 192 1.59 -13.80 2.72
CA ASP A 192 2.22 -12.84 3.62
C ASP A 192 1.15 -12.23 4.55
N PRO A 193 1.05 -12.71 5.80
CA PRO A 193 0.11 -12.19 6.77
C PRO A 193 0.25 -10.69 7.08
N SER A 194 1.42 -10.09 6.87
CA SER A 194 1.63 -8.66 7.07
C SER A 194 0.81 -7.81 6.08
N LYS A 195 0.47 -8.38 4.91
CA LYS A 195 -0.30 -7.74 3.84
C LYS A 195 -1.78 -8.15 3.82
N LYS A 196 -2.32 -8.68 4.92
CA LYS A 196 -3.72 -9.16 4.97
C LYS A 196 -4.75 -8.09 4.53
N ASP A 197 -4.44 -6.82 4.79
CA ASP A 197 -5.32 -5.67 4.52
C ASP A 197 -5.03 -5.00 3.16
N PHE A 198 -4.08 -5.51 2.38
CA PHE A 198 -3.73 -4.92 1.09
C PHE A 198 -4.79 -5.16 0.02
N TYR A 199 -5.70 -6.10 0.25
CA TYR A 199 -6.73 -6.49 -0.72
C TYR A 199 -6.08 -6.74 -2.11
N LEU A 200 -6.46 -5.97 -3.13
CA LEU A 200 -5.91 -6.07 -4.48
C LEU A 200 -4.60 -5.30 -4.71
N LYS A 201 -4.11 -4.51 -3.75
CA LYS A 201 -2.86 -3.73 -3.90
C LYS A 201 -1.68 -4.68 -4.11
N HIS A 202 -0.97 -4.54 -5.23
CA HIS A 202 0.22 -5.35 -5.59
C HIS A 202 -0.03 -6.84 -5.81
N VAL A 203 -1.27 -7.28 -6.07
CA VAL A 203 -1.56 -8.71 -6.33
C VAL A 203 -0.72 -9.30 -7.46
N GLU A 204 -0.28 -8.49 -8.41
CA GLU A 204 0.56 -8.90 -9.54
C GLU A 204 1.93 -9.43 -9.12
N ASN A 205 2.42 -8.97 -7.97
CA ASN A 205 3.73 -9.34 -7.43
C ASN A 205 3.60 -10.32 -6.26
N ASP A 206 2.51 -10.21 -5.50
CA ASP A 206 2.36 -10.96 -4.26
C ASP A 206 1.67 -12.33 -4.46
N LEU A 207 0.63 -12.41 -5.30
CA LEU A 207 -0.16 -13.65 -5.41
C LEU A 207 0.33 -14.57 -6.55
N PRO A 208 0.27 -15.90 -6.39
CA PRO A 208 0.55 -16.85 -7.46
C PRO A 208 -0.34 -16.62 -8.68
N GLN A 209 0.16 -16.94 -9.89
CA GLN A 209 -0.60 -16.79 -11.14
C GLN A 209 -2.00 -17.42 -11.08
N SER A 210 -2.13 -18.62 -10.51
CA SER A 210 -3.42 -19.31 -10.38
C SER A 210 -4.44 -18.54 -9.54
N ASP A 211 -3.97 -17.87 -8.48
CA ASP A 211 -4.83 -17.07 -7.61
C ASP A 211 -5.24 -15.78 -8.33
N ARG A 212 -4.32 -15.16 -9.09
CA ARG A 212 -4.63 -14.00 -9.93
C ARG A 212 -5.67 -14.32 -11.01
N ASP A 213 -5.51 -15.43 -11.73
CA ASP A 213 -6.44 -15.85 -12.78
C ASP A 213 -7.85 -16.07 -12.21
N LEU A 214 -7.94 -16.69 -11.03
CA LEU A 214 -9.20 -16.87 -10.32
C LEU A 214 -9.82 -15.53 -9.93
N LEU A 215 -9.04 -14.63 -9.32
CA LEU A 215 -9.53 -13.30 -8.94
C LEU A 215 -9.99 -12.50 -10.16
N THR A 216 -9.25 -12.51 -11.27
CA THR A 216 -9.67 -11.85 -12.52
C THR A 216 -11.03 -12.34 -12.97
N LYS A 217 -11.27 -13.66 -12.96
CA LYS A 217 -12.59 -14.23 -13.30
C LYS A 217 -13.67 -13.76 -12.33
N LEU A 218 -13.43 -13.86 -11.02
CA LEU A 218 -14.44 -13.57 -10.00
C LEU A 218 -14.78 -12.09 -9.88
N PHE A 219 -13.86 -11.18 -10.25
CA PHE A 219 -14.09 -9.73 -10.16
C PHE A 219 -14.83 -9.12 -11.36
N THR A 220 -15.13 -9.90 -12.40
CA THR A 220 -15.76 -9.39 -13.63
C THR A 220 -17.11 -10.02 -13.96
N PRO A 221 -18.07 -10.12 -13.01
CA PRO A 221 -19.44 -10.50 -13.35
C PRO A 221 -20.08 -9.41 -14.21
N GLY A 222 -20.57 -9.76 -15.41
CA GLY A 222 -21.28 -8.87 -16.31
C GLY A 222 -22.80 -8.92 -16.17
N THR A 223 -23.34 -9.97 -15.53
CA THR A 223 -24.78 -10.19 -15.38
C THR A 223 -25.14 -10.77 -14.00
N LEU A 224 -26.44 -10.72 -13.64
CA LEU A 224 -26.95 -11.39 -12.44
C LEU A 224 -26.70 -12.90 -12.46
N HIS A 225 -26.82 -13.53 -13.63
CA HIS A 225 -26.63 -14.97 -13.77
C HIS A 225 -25.16 -15.36 -13.58
N GLU A 226 -24.24 -14.58 -14.16
CA GLU A 226 -22.79 -14.77 -13.94
C GLU A 226 -22.43 -14.54 -12.47
N LEU A 227 -22.98 -13.49 -11.85
CA LEU A 227 -22.75 -13.20 -10.43
C LEU A 227 -23.24 -14.35 -9.52
N GLU A 228 -24.37 -14.96 -9.84
CA GLU A 228 -24.89 -16.13 -9.11
C GLU A 228 -23.95 -17.33 -9.22
N TYR A 229 -23.46 -17.63 -10.43
CA TYR A 229 -22.47 -18.70 -10.63
C TYR A 229 -21.15 -18.41 -9.91
N MET A 230 -20.63 -17.18 -10.02
CA MET A 230 -19.38 -16.76 -9.37
C MET A 230 -19.50 -16.70 -7.84
N LEU A 231 -20.70 -16.49 -7.30
CA LEU A 231 -20.95 -16.60 -5.86
C LEU A 231 -20.69 -18.01 -5.36
N ASP A 232 -21.20 -19.02 -6.06
CA ASP A 232 -21.00 -20.42 -5.68
C ASP A 232 -19.53 -20.84 -5.83
N GLU A 233 -18.87 -20.44 -6.91
CA GLU A 233 -17.45 -20.73 -7.12
C GLU A 233 -16.56 -20.08 -6.06
N ALA A 234 -16.78 -18.80 -5.75
CA ALA A 234 -16.04 -18.10 -4.71
C ALA A 234 -16.27 -18.72 -3.32
N ALA A 235 -17.50 -19.15 -3.04
CA ALA A 235 -17.83 -19.85 -1.80
C ALA A 235 -17.06 -21.18 -1.68
N GLN A 236 -17.02 -21.97 -2.75
CA GLN A 236 -16.28 -23.23 -2.78
C GLN A 236 -14.78 -23.02 -2.55
N GLU A 237 -14.18 -22.03 -3.21
CA GLU A 237 -12.76 -21.72 -3.00
C GLU A 237 -12.49 -21.23 -1.57
N LEU A 238 -13.36 -20.38 -1.02
CA LEU A 238 -13.24 -19.89 0.36
C LEU A 238 -13.26 -21.06 1.36
N TYR A 239 -14.22 -21.99 1.23
CA TYR A 239 -14.28 -23.18 2.11
C TYR A 239 -13.04 -24.06 1.98
N LYS A 240 -12.62 -24.34 0.74
CA LYS A 240 -11.41 -25.12 0.46
C LYS A 240 -10.17 -24.48 1.08
N ARG A 241 -10.05 -23.15 1.07
CA ARG A 241 -8.94 -22.44 1.72
C ARG A 241 -9.01 -22.55 3.23
N ILE A 242 -10.18 -22.31 3.83
CA ILE A 242 -10.38 -22.47 5.28
C ILE A 242 -10.00 -23.89 5.74
N GLU A 243 -10.34 -24.92 4.96
CA GLU A 243 -9.99 -26.30 5.28
C GLU A 243 -8.48 -26.56 5.26
N LYS A 244 -7.73 -25.92 4.35
CA LYS A 244 -6.25 -26.06 4.31
C LYS A 244 -5.55 -25.48 5.54
N PHE A 245 -6.23 -24.64 6.31
CA PHE A 245 -5.69 -24.05 7.53
C PHE A 245 -6.11 -24.80 8.82
N LYS A 246 -6.92 -25.87 8.70
CA LYS A 246 -7.26 -26.76 9.82
C LYS A 246 -6.19 -27.82 10.02
#